data_AF-A0A0L8I0Y6-F1
#
_entry.id   AF-A0A0L8I0Y6-F1
#
_cell.length_a   1.000
_cell.length_b   1.000
_cell.length_c   1.000
_cell.angle_alpha   90.00
_cell.angle_beta   90.00
_cell.angle_gamma   90.00
#
_symmetry.space_group_name_H-M   'P 1'
#
loop_
_entity.id
_entity.type
_entity.pdbx_description
1 polymer ?
#
loop_
_entity_poly.entity_id
_entity_poly.type
_entity_poly.pdbx_seq_one_letter_code
_entity_poly.pdbx_strand_id
1 'polypeptide(L)' 'MRLRNLDATNGHCNGAHYIIVSLHDHVIEAEVASGPYAGSTLLIPRIPHVSQEMEFPFTFTRKQFPVEPAFALTCNKAWG' A
#
# COMPACT_ATOMS: atom_id res chain seq x y z
N MET A 1 3.74 5.89 -1.05
CA MET A 1 3.54 5.35 0.32
C MET A 1 2.54 4.23 0.27
N ARG A 2 2.65 3.28 1.20
CA ARG A 2 1.81 2.09 1.25
C ARG A 2 0.75 2.16 2.36
N LEU A 3 -0.43 1.62 2.05
CA LEU A 3 -1.65 1.76 2.87
C LEU A 3 -2.06 0.49 3.64
N ARG A 4 -1.35 -0.64 3.44
CA ARG A 4 -1.55 -1.87 4.22
C ARG A 4 -0.22 -2.46 4.68
N ASN A 5 -0.24 -3.30 5.72
CA ASN A 5 0.84 -4.23 6.03
C ASN A 5 0.75 -5.44 5.07
N LEU A 6 1.88 -5.91 4.53
CA LEU A 6 1.95 -7.13 3.67
C LEU A 6 2.91 -8.09 4.33
N ASP A 7 4.04 -7.56 4.80
CA ASP A 7 5.08 -8.33 5.46
C ASP A 7 5.84 -7.42 6.42
N ALA A 8 5.37 -7.36 7.66
CA ALA A 8 5.98 -6.49 8.67
C ALA A 8 7.41 -6.95 9.04
N THR A 9 7.67 -8.25 8.95
CA THR A 9 8.98 -8.87 9.19
C THR A 9 10.05 -8.38 8.22
N ASN A 10 9.69 -8.15 6.95
CA ASN A 10 10.61 -7.66 5.92
C ASN A 10 10.49 -6.14 5.69
N GLY A 11 9.97 -5.38 6.66
CA GLY A 11 9.86 -3.93 6.57
C GLY A 11 8.78 -3.42 5.60
N HIS A 12 7.91 -4.31 5.11
CA HIS A 12 6.78 -3.96 4.27
C HIS A 12 5.53 -3.67 5.12
N CYS A 13 5.60 -2.55 5.83
CA CYS A 13 4.56 -2.03 6.71
C CYS A 13 3.84 -0.79 6.14
N ASN A 14 2.75 -0.39 6.81
CA ASN A 14 2.06 0.88 6.58
C ASN A 14 3.01 2.06 6.72
N GLY A 15 2.86 3.05 5.84
CA GLY A 15 3.70 4.25 5.87
C GLY A 15 5.08 4.08 5.22
N ALA A 16 5.49 2.86 4.83
CA ALA A 16 6.72 2.69 4.08
C ALA A 16 6.67 3.44 2.73
N HIS A 17 7.76 4.14 2.44
CA HIS A 17 7.95 4.88 1.20
C HIS A 17 8.63 3.98 0.17
N TYR A 18 8.12 4.04 -1.05
CA TYR A 18 8.58 3.20 -2.15
C TYR A 18 8.78 4.04 -3.40
N ILE A 19 9.75 3.63 -4.21
CA ILE A 19 9.96 4.09 -5.57
C ILE A 19 9.38 3.01 -6.49
N ILE A 20 8.53 3.41 -7.44
CA ILE A 20 7.97 2.48 -8.43
C ILE A 20 9.07 2.16 -9.44
N VAL A 21 9.36 0.88 -9.61
CA VAL A 21 10.36 0.38 -10.57
C VAL A 21 9.68 0.07 -11.89
N SER A 22 8.54 -0.64 -11.85
CA SER A 22 7.81 -1.03 -13.05
C SER A 22 6.30 -1.21 -12.76
N LEU A 23 5.50 -1.02 -13.80
CA LEU A 23 4.05 -1.17 -13.76
C LEU A 23 3.62 -2.29 -14.69
N HIS A 24 2.88 -3.26 -14.15
CA HIS A 24 2.30 -4.36 -14.89
C HIS A 24 0.77 -4.34 -14.74
N ASP A 25 0.06 -5.14 -15.53
CA ASP A 25 -1.41 -5.16 -15.54
C ASP A 25 -2.04 -5.47 -14.18
N HIS A 26 -1.37 -6.30 -13.37
CA HIS A 26 -1.92 -6.84 -12.12
C HIS A 26 -1.04 -6.64 -10.90
N VAL A 27 0.18 -6.13 -11.09
CA VAL A 27 1.21 -6.01 -10.05
C VAL A 27 1.99 -4.72 -10.28
N ILE A 28 2.38 -4.07 -9.18
CA ILE A 28 3.35 -2.97 -9.18
C ILE A 28 4.64 -3.51 -8.57
N GLU A 29 5.75 -3.35 -9.26
CA GLU A 29 7.07 -3.60 -8.69
C GLU A 29 7.58 -2.30 -8.06
N ALA A 30 8.00 -2.39 -6.80
CA ALA A 30 8.43 -1.23 -6.05
C ALA A 30 9.64 -1.56 -5.19
N GLU A 31 10.50 -0.57 -4.98
CA GLU A 31 11.70 -0.65 -4.14
C GLU A 31 11.51 0.22 -2.90
N VAL A 32 11.93 -0.26 -1.73
CA VAL A 32 11.91 0.53 -0.50
C VAL A 32 12.87 1.71 -0.63
N ALA A 33 12.34 2.92 -0.46
CA ALA A 33 13.09 4.16 -0.70
C ALA A 33 14.10 4.50 0.41
N SER A 34 13.83 4.09 1.66
CA SER A 34 14.64 4.47 2.81
C SER A 34 14.47 3.54 4.01
N GLY A 35 15.38 3.66 4.98
CA GLY A 35 15.37 2.86 6.21
C GLY A 35 16.17 1.55 6.09
N PRO A 36 16.05 0.65 7.09
CA PRO A 36 16.87 -0.56 7.18
C PRO A 36 16.72 -1.54 6.02
N TYR A 37 15.60 -1.44 5.29
CA TYR A 37 15.24 -2.31 4.18
C TYR A 37 15.38 -1.61 2.82
N ALA A 38 16.03 -0.45 2.74
CA ALA A 38 16.22 0.28 1.49
C ALA A 38 16.90 -0.60 0.43
N GLY A 39 16.48 -0.48 -0.82
CA GLY A 39 16.95 -1.35 -1.91
C GLY A 39 16.21 -2.68 -2.03
N SER A 40 15.41 -3.08 -1.03
CA SER A 40 14.59 -4.29 -1.16
C SER A 40 13.40 -4.05 -2.09
N THR A 41 13.17 -5.00 -2.99
CA THR A 41 12.08 -4.98 -3.96
C THR A 41 10.90 -5.83 -3.48
N LEU A 42 9.68 -5.37 -3.75
CA LEU A 42 8.48 -6.19 -3.60
C LEU A 42 7.52 -6.04 -4.78
N LEU A 43 6.67 -7.06 -4.91
CA LEU A 43 5.54 -7.08 -5.81
C LEU A 43 4.27 -6.73 -5.03
N ILE A 44 3.59 -5.66 -5.44
CA ILE A 44 2.36 -5.17 -4.82
C ILE A 44 1.17 -5.56 -5.70
N PRO A 45 0.36 -6.56 -5.30
CA PRO A 45 -0.86 -6.91 -6.01
C PRO A 45 -2.04 -6.01 -5.63
N ARG A 46 -3.13 -6.11 -6.38
CA ARG A 46 -4.42 -5.53 -5.96
C ARG A 46 -5.05 -6.33 -4.83
N ILE A 47 -5.38 -5.66 -3.73
CA ILE A 47 -6.00 -6.27 -2.54
C ILE A 47 -7.47 -5.84 -2.45
N PRO A 48 -8.41 -6.76 -2.18
CA PRO A 48 -9.80 -6.39 -1.90
C PRO A 48 -9.93 -5.69 -0.53
N HIS A 49 -10.78 -4.68 -0.49
CA HIS A 49 -11.24 -4.04 0.72
C HIS A 49 -12.75 -4.17 0.79
N VAL A 50 -13.21 -4.80 1.86
CA VAL A 50 -14.62 -5.06 2.11
C VAL A 50 -15.12 -4.00 3.09
N SER A 51 -16.22 -3.32 2.76
CA SER A 51 -16.91 -2.41 3.68
C SER A 51 -17.53 -3.24 4.82
N GLN A 52 -17.26 -2.85 6.07
CA GLN A 52 -17.87 -3.48 7.25
C GLN A 52 -19.13 -2.75 7.72
N GLU A 53 -19.58 -1.74 6.98
CA GLU A 53 -20.77 -0.95 7.31
C GLU A 53 -22.02 -1.82 7.22
N MET A 54 -22.69 -2.02 8.36
CA MET A 54 -23.95 -2.78 8.46
C MET A 54 -25.17 -2.00 7.95
N GLU A 55 -24.98 -0.80 7.41
CA GLU A 55 -26.08 0.07 6.97
C GLU A 55 -26.72 -0.38 5.66
N PHE A 56 -26.03 -1.21 4.86
CA PHE A 56 -26.53 -1.68 3.57
C PHE A 56 -26.88 -3.18 3.62
N PRO A 57 -27.93 -3.63 2.88
CA PRO A 57 -28.29 -5.05 2.81
C PRO A 57 -27.32 -5.87 1.95
N PHE A 58 -26.17 -5.31 1.59
CA PHE A 58 -25.16 -5.94 0.76
C PHE A 58 -23.77 -5.41 1.12
N THR A 59 -22.75 -6.18 0.76
CA THR A 59 -21.36 -5.86 1.06
C THR A 59 -20.69 -5.20 -0.14
N PHE A 60 -20.12 -4.02 0.05
CA PHE A 60 -19.25 -3.42 -0.97
C PHE A 60 -17.84 -3.98 -0.89
N THR A 61 -17.28 -4.37 -2.02
CA THR A 61 -15.87 -4.77 -2.12
C THR A 61 -15.17 -3.93 -3.18
N ARG A 62 -14.12 -3.22 -2.78
CA ARG A 62 -13.23 -2.46 -3.68
C ARG A 62 -11.90 -3.18 -3.84
N LYS A 63 -11.55 -3.59 -5.06
CA LYS A 63 -10.24 -4.19 -5.37
C LYS A 63 -9.30 -3.14 -5.94
N GLN A 64 -8.22 -2.83 -5.24
CA GLN A 64 -7.27 -1.78 -5.65
C GLN A 64 -5.83 -2.11 -5.21
N PHE A 65 -4.85 -1.45 -5.81
CA PHE A 65 -3.49 -1.46 -5.27
C PHE A 65 -3.45 -0.69 -3.94
N PRO A 66 -2.81 -1.21 -2.89
CA PRO A 66 -2.72 -0.57 -1.59
C PRO A 66 -1.62 0.51 -1.54
N VAL A 67 -1.60 1.44 -2.50
CA VAL A 67 -0.57 2.49 -2.64
C VAL A 67 -1.20 3.87 -2.83
N GLU A 68 -0.48 4.90 -2.41
CA GLU A 68 -0.82 6.31 -2.60
C GLU A 68 0.45 7.10 -3.00
N PRO A 69 0.36 8.07 -3.93
CA PRO A 69 1.45 9.02 -4.17
C PRO A 69 1.86 9.72 -2.87
N ALA A 70 3.15 9.88 -2.64
CA ALA A 70 3.66 10.33 -1.33
C ALA A 70 4.77 11.37 -1.42
N PHE A 71 4.75 12.19 -2.48
CA PHE A 71 5.58 13.41 -2.53
C PHE A 71 5.09 14.47 -1.55
N ALA A 72 3.78 14.52 -1.33
CA ALA A 72 3.12 15.32 -0.32
C ALA A 72 1.94 14.52 0.27
N LEU A 73 1.75 14.62 1.58
CA LEU A 73 0.68 13.97 2.32
C LEU A 73 -0.02 15.01 3.19
N THR A 74 -1.31 14.85 3.42
CA THR A 74 -2.01 15.67 4.42
C THR A 74 -1.57 15.27 5.83
N CYS A 75 -1.64 16.21 6.80
CA CYS A 75 -1.20 15.94 8.17
C CYS A 75 -1.85 14.69 8.78
N ASN A 76 -3.16 14.52 8.56
CA ASN A 76 -3.90 13.33 9.04
C ASN A 76 -3.41 12.02 8.40
N LYS A 77 -2.88 12.06 7.17
CA LYS A 77 -2.36 10.88 6.47
C LYS A 77 -0.91 10.57 6.82
N ALA A 78 -0.14 11.57 7.24
CA ALA A 78 1.22 11.41 7.74
C ALA A 78 1.26 11.06 9.24
N TRP A 79 0.13 11.15 9.93
CA TRP A 79 0.02 10.73 11.32
C TRP A 79 -0.04 9.21 11.40
N GLY A 80 0.95 8.63 12.09
CA GLY A 80 1.08 7.20 12.36
C GLY A 80 0.38 6.79 13.63
#